data_AF-A0A2G7H1P8-F1
#
_entry.id   AF-A0A2G7H1P8-F1
#
_cell.length_a   1.000
_cell.length_b   1.000
_cell.length_c   1.000
_cell.angle_alpha   90.00
_cell.angle_beta   90.00
_cell.angle_gamma   90.00
#
_symmetry.space_group_name_H-M   'P 1'
#
loop_
_entity.id
_entity.type
_entity.pdbx_description
1 polymer ?
#
loop_
_entity_poly.entity_id
_entity_poly.type
_entity_poly.pdbx_seq_one_letter_code
_entity_poly.pdbx_strand_id
1 'polypeptide(L)'
;MIRTPIRLALTLSLAALLAAPAHAWVPKLEDTTARNVIDGAYGRRDPVPTYLITSLKVRDGQFEAGEGAVTAFDGGPACVADWLAAPQDYAKGSRPVALTVSGQADQLFFQAQDARDNFRNLSVKDALGEEFAAKRLPDGQLRIDITVQGLPSEKARAAYLVRLKGADGKLVAPVKSTYVNDWKPMEGGSTAAVKADTTVTTSASGGTTTTQASTTVSSAPLLEGTLVYYFEPLKAGLGASDTVSLLLRTEADTNCAYSIPVNLGKFS
;
A
#
# COMPACT_ATOMS: atom_id res chain seq x y z
N MET A 1 6.57 -43.21 -42.73
CA MET A 1 5.97 -41.87 -42.83
C MET A 1 5.79 -41.33 -41.42
N ILE A 2 6.66 -40.43 -40.97
CA ILE A 2 6.57 -39.79 -39.64
C ILE A 2 6.52 -38.28 -39.91
N ARG A 3 5.34 -37.68 -39.67
CA ARG A 3 5.12 -36.23 -39.77
C ARG A 3 5.31 -35.61 -38.39
N THR A 4 6.41 -34.90 -38.18
CA THR A 4 6.72 -34.13 -36.96
C THR A 4 6.11 -32.71 -37.04
N PRO A 5 5.79 -32.05 -35.90
CA PRO A 5 4.78 -31.00 -35.81
C PRO A 5 5.40 -29.60 -35.94
N ILE A 6 5.21 -28.97 -37.10
CA ILE A 6 5.60 -27.56 -37.36
C ILE A 6 4.74 -26.57 -36.56
N ARG A 7 3.59 -27.00 -36.02
CA ARG A 7 2.63 -26.13 -35.31
C ARG A 7 3.05 -25.70 -33.90
N LEU A 8 3.98 -26.41 -33.24
CA LEU A 8 4.39 -26.08 -31.86
C LEU A 8 5.43 -24.94 -31.80
N ALA A 9 6.23 -24.77 -32.86
CA ALA A 9 7.27 -23.75 -32.91
C ALA A 9 6.68 -22.34 -33.14
N LEU A 10 5.57 -22.23 -33.89
CA LEU A 10 4.96 -20.93 -34.21
C LEU A 10 4.28 -20.27 -33.00
N THR A 11 3.74 -21.07 -32.07
CA THR A 11 3.07 -20.57 -30.86
C THR A 11 4.03 -20.02 -29.81
N LEU A 12 5.28 -20.52 -29.74
CA LEU A 12 6.27 -20.02 -28.78
C LEU A 12 6.84 -18.65 -29.21
N SER A 13 7.03 -18.41 -30.51
CA SER A 13 7.53 -17.13 -31.04
C SER A 13 6.52 -15.99 -30.92
N LEU A 14 5.21 -16.27 -30.90
CA LEU A 14 4.17 -15.24 -30.77
C LEU A 14 4.01 -14.75 -29.32
N ALA A 15 4.28 -15.60 -28.32
CA ALA A 15 4.26 -15.22 -26.91
C ALA A 15 5.43 -14.26 -26.54
N ALA A 16 6.58 -14.38 -27.20
CA ALA A 16 7.73 -13.50 -26.97
C ALA A 16 7.54 -12.08 -27.55
N LEU A 17 6.67 -11.91 -28.55
CA LEU A 17 6.36 -10.60 -29.16
C LEU A 17 5.19 -9.87 -28.45
N LEU A 18 4.39 -10.58 -27.65
CA LEU A 18 3.31 -10.03 -26.84
C LEU A 18 3.71 -9.79 -25.38
N ALA A 19 4.90 -10.23 -24.97
CA ALA A 19 5.54 -9.77 -23.76
C ALA A 19 6.02 -8.33 -24.01
N ALA A 20 5.07 -7.38 -24.03
CA ALA A 20 5.41 -5.97 -23.80
C ALA A 20 6.34 -5.96 -22.57
N PRO A 21 7.50 -5.30 -22.62
CA PRO A 21 8.36 -5.21 -21.46
C PRO A 21 7.49 -4.57 -20.38
N ALA A 22 7.04 -5.39 -19.43
CA ALA A 22 6.40 -4.88 -18.24
C ALA A 22 7.40 -3.87 -17.71
N HIS A 23 7.02 -2.60 -17.70
CA HIS A 23 7.82 -1.53 -17.12
C HIS A 23 7.73 -1.68 -15.59
N ALA A 24 8.16 -2.87 -15.14
CA ALA A 24 8.56 -3.24 -13.81
C ALA A 24 9.35 -2.08 -13.24
N TRP A 25 9.13 -1.77 -11.97
CA TRP A 25 9.76 -0.62 -11.32
C TRP A 25 11.20 -0.45 -11.78
N VAL A 26 11.50 0.67 -12.44
CA VAL A 26 12.83 0.87 -13.00
C VAL A 26 13.69 1.53 -11.93
N PRO A 27 14.82 0.90 -11.54
CA PRO A 27 15.84 1.48 -10.67
C PRO A 27 16.18 2.93 -10.98
N LYS A 28 16.32 3.22 -12.27
CA LYS A 28 16.72 4.51 -12.79
C LYS A 28 15.95 4.75 -14.08
N LEU A 29 15.36 5.93 -14.22
CA LEU A 29 14.66 6.25 -15.46
C LEU A 29 15.66 6.34 -16.63
N GLU A 30 15.45 5.49 -17.62
CA GLU A 30 16.18 5.49 -18.89
C GLU A 30 15.33 6.14 -20.00
N ASP A 31 15.99 6.57 -21.08
CA ASP A 31 15.35 7.25 -22.21
C ASP A 31 14.10 6.53 -22.74
N THR A 32 14.16 5.20 -22.89
CA THR A 32 13.03 4.42 -23.42
C THR A 32 11.85 4.43 -22.46
N THR A 33 12.07 4.17 -21.16
CA THR A 33 10.99 4.20 -20.16
C THR A 33 10.42 5.61 -20.03
N ALA A 34 11.29 6.63 -19.96
CA ALA A 34 10.86 8.01 -19.85
C ALA A 34 10.02 8.45 -21.06
N ARG A 35 10.44 8.10 -22.27
CA ARG A 35 9.67 8.33 -23.49
C ARG A 35 8.29 7.66 -23.42
N ASN A 36 8.24 6.40 -23.02
CA ASN A 36 6.98 5.67 -22.98
C ASN A 36 6.00 6.27 -21.96
N VAL A 37 6.49 6.68 -20.78
CA VAL A 37 5.68 7.36 -19.76
C VAL A 37 5.17 8.71 -20.27
N ILE A 38 6.06 9.53 -20.86
CA ILE A 38 5.70 10.84 -21.44
C ILE A 38 4.67 10.64 -22.55
N ASP A 39 4.94 9.81 -23.55
CA ASP A 39 4.03 9.61 -24.67
C ASP A 39 2.68 9.04 -24.22
N GLY A 40 2.65 8.20 -23.19
CA GLY A 40 1.41 7.73 -22.55
C GLY A 40 0.62 8.87 -21.90
N ALA A 41 1.28 9.75 -21.14
CA ALA A 41 0.63 10.93 -20.54
C ALA A 41 0.08 11.90 -21.60
N TYR A 42 0.76 12.05 -22.74
CA TYR A 42 0.32 12.88 -23.88
C TYR A 42 -0.72 12.20 -24.79
N GLY A 43 -1.11 10.96 -24.51
CA GLY A 43 -2.08 10.21 -25.32
C GLY A 43 -1.56 9.81 -26.71
N ARG A 44 -0.24 9.80 -26.90
CA ARG A 44 0.42 9.36 -28.16
C ARG A 44 0.56 7.84 -28.24
N ARG A 45 0.33 7.14 -27.12
CA ARG A 45 0.29 5.69 -26.96
C ARG A 45 -0.57 5.32 -25.76
N ASP A 46 -0.80 4.03 -25.57
CA ASP A 46 -1.44 3.52 -24.36
C ASP A 46 -0.64 3.92 -23.10
N PRO A 47 -1.34 4.36 -22.02
CA PRO A 47 -0.69 4.71 -20.76
C PRO A 47 0.18 3.58 -20.24
N VAL A 48 1.39 3.92 -19.83
CA VAL A 48 2.27 2.97 -19.14
C VAL A 48 1.94 3.00 -17.66
N PRO A 49 1.76 1.85 -17.04
CA PRO A 49 1.63 1.76 -15.60
C PRO A 49 2.85 2.23 -14.85
N THR A 50 2.65 3.08 -13.84
CA THR A 50 3.74 3.67 -13.06
C THR A 50 3.68 3.35 -11.57
N TYR A 51 2.62 2.67 -11.15
CA TYR A 51 2.41 2.23 -9.78
C TYR A 51 1.66 0.88 -9.76
N LEU A 52 1.63 0.23 -8.60
CA LEU A 52 0.85 -0.97 -8.32
C LEU A 52 -0.08 -0.68 -7.14
N ILE A 53 -1.36 -0.99 -7.26
CA ILE A 53 -2.31 -0.98 -6.14
C ILE A 53 -2.71 -2.41 -5.78
N THR A 54 -2.70 -2.73 -4.50
CA THR A 54 -3.22 -3.98 -3.95
C THR A 54 -4.31 -3.67 -2.92
N SER A 55 -5.55 -4.04 -3.22
CA SER A 55 -6.65 -3.94 -2.26
C SER A 55 -6.57 -5.07 -1.24
N LEU A 56 -6.50 -4.71 0.04
CA LEU A 56 -6.52 -5.64 1.17
C LEU A 56 -7.87 -5.61 1.89
N LYS A 57 -8.89 -5.01 1.26
CA LYS A 57 -10.26 -5.08 1.74
C LYS A 57 -10.74 -6.52 1.68
N VAL A 58 -11.60 -6.88 2.63
CA VAL A 58 -12.22 -8.20 2.69
C VAL A 58 -13.64 -8.09 2.17
N ARG A 59 -13.98 -8.96 1.23
CA ARG A 59 -15.31 -9.10 0.66
C ARG A 59 -15.63 -10.58 0.55
N ASP A 60 -16.84 -10.97 0.97
CA ASP A 60 -17.30 -12.36 0.90
C ASP A 60 -16.34 -13.37 1.60
N GLY A 61 -15.70 -12.95 2.69
CA GLY A 61 -14.77 -13.76 3.49
C GLY A 61 -13.36 -13.91 2.89
N GLN A 62 -13.03 -13.16 1.84
CA GLN A 62 -11.72 -13.20 1.17
C GLN A 62 -11.18 -11.79 0.92
N PHE A 63 -9.85 -11.65 0.84
CA PHE A 63 -9.25 -10.41 0.36
C PHE A 63 -9.58 -10.15 -1.11
N GLU A 64 -9.88 -8.91 -1.48
CA GLU A 64 -10.16 -8.52 -2.88
C GLU A 64 -8.97 -8.78 -3.82
N ALA A 65 -7.73 -8.70 -3.32
CA ALA A 65 -6.53 -9.07 -4.07
C ALA A 65 -6.34 -10.60 -4.25
N GLY A 66 -7.25 -11.42 -3.71
CA GLY A 66 -7.27 -12.87 -3.87
C GLY A 66 -6.66 -13.65 -2.71
N GLU A 67 -6.65 -14.97 -2.85
CA GLU A 67 -6.05 -15.88 -1.87
C GLU A 67 -4.53 -15.65 -1.76
N GLY A 68 -4.02 -15.63 -0.53
CA GLY A 68 -2.60 -15.36 -0.27
C GLY A 68 -2.20 -13.89 -0.37
N ALA A 69 -3.13 -12.96 -0.60
CA ALA A 69 -2.86 -11.52 -0.56
C ALA A 69 -2.33 -11.05 0.81
N VAL A 70 -2.77 -11.70 1.89
CA VAL A 70 -2.21 -11.52 3.23
C VAL A 70 -1.97 -12.89 3.85
N THR A 71 -0.77 -13.10 4.38
CA THR A 71 -0.39 -14.31 5.11
C THR A 71 0.15 -13.93 6.49
N ALA A 72 0.02 -14.83 7.47
CA ALA A 72 0.66 -14.62 8.77
C ALA A 72 2.17 -14.86 8.64
N PHE A 73 2.97 -13.84 8.91
CA PHE A 73 4.41 -13.95 9.06
C PHE A 73 4.80 -14.44 10.45
N ASP A 74 4.07 -13.97 11.47
CA ASP A 74 4.23 -14.34 12.88
C ASP A 74 2.86 -14.30 13.58
N GLY A 75 2.73 -14.98 14.73
CA GLY A 75 1.48 -15.08 15.49
C GLY A 75 0.50 -16.17 15.00
N GLY A 76 0.80 -16.82 13.87
CA GLY A 76 0.07 -17.98 13.35
C GLY A 76 -1.19 -17.66 12.53
N PRO A 77 -1.86 -18.69 11.96
CA PRO A 77 -2.96 -18.50 11.00
C PRO A 77 -4.17 -17.73 11.55
N ALA A 78 -4.39 -17.77 12.86
CA ALA A 78 -5.48 -17.07 13.53
C ALA A 78 -5.45 -15.55 13.28
N CYS A 79 -4.26 -14.95 13.11
CA CYS A 79 -4.13 -13.52 12.81
C CYS A 79 -4.85 -13.11 11.52
N VAL A 80 -4.79 -13.96 10.49
CA VAL A 80 -5.47 -13.71 9.19
C VAL A 80 -6.93 -14.16 9.26
N ALA A 81 -7.22 -15.29 9.92
CA ALA A 81 -8.59 -15.77 10.07
C ALA A 81 -9.49 -14.76 10.81
N ASP A 82 -8.99 -14.16 11.90
CA ASP A 82 -9.72 -13.12 12.64
C ASP A 82 -9.99 -11.89 11.78
N TRP A 83 -9.02 -11.50 10.95
CA TRP A 83 -9.19 -10.38 10.01
C TRP A 83 -10.28 -10.70 8.98
N LEU A 84 -10.22 -11.87 8.33
CA LEU A 84 -11.21 -12.28 7.33
C LEU A 84 -12.62 -12.39 7.93
N ALA A 85 -12.74 -12.89 9.15
CA ALA A 85 -14.02 -13.07 9.83
C ALA A 85 -14.65 -11.74 10.27
N ALA A 86 -13.84 -10.76 10.70
CA ALA A 86 -14.30 -9.49 11.23
C ALA A 86 -13.45 -8.31 10.70
N PRO A 87 -13.55 -7.96 9.41
CA PRO A 87 -12.64 -6.99 8.78
C PRO A 87 -12.82 -5.54 9.25
N GLN A 88 -13.90 -5.24 9.95
CA GLN A 88 -14.22 -3.94 10.53
C GLN A 88 -14.17 -3.95 12.07
N ASP A 89 -13.65 -5.04 12.66
CA ASP A 89 -13.35 -5.12 14.08
C ASP A 89 -11.90 -4.69 14.34
N TYR A 90 -11.77 -3.55 15.02
CA TYR A 90 -10.51 -2.91 15.35
C TYR A 90 -10.13 -3.11 16.82
N ALA A 91 -10.82 -4.00 17.54
CA ALA A 91 -10.51 -4.41 18.90
C ALA A 91 -9.06 -4.85 19.10
N LYS A 92 -8.47 -5.47 18.08
CA LYS A 92 -7.10 -6.01 18.09
C LYS A 92 -6.13 -5.12 17.31
N GLY A 93 -6.49 -3.86 17.07
CA GLY A 93 -5.70 -2.89 16.31
C GLY A 93 -6.24 -2.60 14.92
N SER A 94 -5.61 -1.60 14.31
CA SER A 94 -5.90 -1.15 12.97
C SER A 94 -5.54 -2.18 11.89
N ARG A 95 -6.08 -2.00 10.69
CA ARG A 95 -5.93 -2.89 9.53
C ARG A 95 -5.44 -2.11 8.31
N PRO A 96 -4.37 -2.57 7.63
CA PRO A 96 -4.04 -2.09 6.28
C PRO A 96 -5.13 -2.49 5.28
N VAL A 97 -5.73 -1.55 4.56
CA VAL A 97 -6.82 -1.85 3.61
C VAL A 97 -6.40 -1.70 2.15
N ALA A 98 -5.30 -1.02 1.89
CA ALA A 98 -4.72 -0.95 0.56
C ALA A 98 -3.21 -0.66 0.64
N LEU A 99 -2.49 -1.12 -0.39
CA LEU A 99 -1.10 -0.75 -0.65
C LEU A 99 -1.01 -0.08 -2.01
N THR A 100 -0.28 1.01 -2.09
CA THR A 100 0.16 1.61 -3.36
C THR A 100 1.68 1.63 -3.40
N VAL A 101 2.27 1.04 -4.44
CA VAL A 101 3.72 0.93 -4.62
C VAL A 101 4.11 1.71 -5.86
N SER A 102 5.02 2.67 -5.73
CA SER A 102 5.44 3.54 -6.82
C SER A 102 6.94 3.83 -6.85
N GLY A 103 7.44 4.21 -8.02
CA GLY A 103 8.82 4.59 -8.25
C GLY A 103 8.95 5.91 -9.00
N GLN A 104 10.12 6.19 -9.56
CA GLN A 104 10.38 7.43 -10.29
C GLN A 104 9.45 7.66 -11.49
N ALA A 105 9.04 6.58 -12.17
CA ALA A 105 8.15 6.65 -13.33
C ALA A 105 6.81 7.32 -12.98
N ASP A 106 6.33 7.14 -11.75
CA ASP A 106 5.06 7.71 -11.29
C ASP A 106 5.11 9.22 -11.21
N GLN A 107 6.19 9.77 -10.65
CA GLN A 107 6.38 11.21 -10.62
C GLN A 107 6.65 11.79 -12.00
N LEU A 108 7.34 11.05 -12.88
CA LEU A 108 7.48 11.47 -14.28
C LEU A 108 6.13 11.56 -14.98
N PHE A 109 5.21 10.61 -14.71
CA PHE A 109 3.87 10.66 -15.27
C PHE A 109 3.14 11.95 -14.87
N PHE A 110 3.16 12.33 -13.59
CA PHE A 110 2.59 13.60 -13.14
C PHE A 110 3.28 14.83 -13.73
N GLN A 111 4.62 14.81 -13.86
CA GLN A 111 5.37 15.88 -14.53
C GLN A 111 4.95 16.03 -16.01
N ALA A 112 4.74 14.91 -16.71
CA ALA A 112 4.30 14.90 -18.10
C ALA A 112 2.84 15.37 -18.25
N GLN A 113 1.95 14.97 -17.33
CA GLN A 113 0.58 15.47 -17.29
C GLN A 113 0.54 16.99 -17.03
N ASP A 114 1.29 17.48 -16.04
CA ASP A 114 1.38 18.92 -15.77
C ASP A 114 1.94 19.69 -16.97
N ALA A 115 2.97 19.17 -17.66
CA ALA A 115 3.48 19.79 -18.86
C ALA A 115 2.41 19.85 -19.97
N ARG A 116 1.71 18.73 -20.22
CA ARG A 116 0.63 18.64 -21.21
C ARG A 116 -0.51 19.62 -20.91
N ASP A 117 -0.98 19.66 -19.67
CA ASP A 117 -2.12 20.48 -19.26
C ASP A 117 -1.78 21.98 -19.32
N ASN A 118 -0.50 22.33 -19.23
CA ASN A 118 0.03 23.67 -19.46
C ASN A 118 0.52 23.92 -20.90
N PHE A 119 0.09 23.09 -21.87
CA PHE A 119 0.44 23.20 -23.30
C PHE A 119 1.96 23.21 -23.59
N ARG A 120 2.76 22.62 -22.71
CA ARG A 120 4.21 22.42 -22.90
C ARG A 120 4.47 21.04 -23.49
N ASN A 121 5.56 20.87 -24.22
CA ASN A 121 6.02 19.56 -24.72
C ASN A 121 7.25 19.12 -23.93
N LEU A 122 7.06 18.25 -22.93
CA LEU A 122 8.16 17.73 -22.13
C LEU A 122 8.98 16.74 -22.97
N SER A 123 10.23 17.08 -23.26
CA SER A 123 11.15 16.16 -23.94
C SER A 123 11.76 15.16 -22.96
N VAL A 124 12.22 14.01 -23.46
CA VAL A 124 12.96 13.01 -22.65
C VAL A 124 14.20 13.64 -22.03
N LYS A 125 14.92 14.48 -22.80
CA LYS A 125 16.14 15.16 -22.33
C LYS A 125 15.83 16.08 -21.15
N ASP A 126 14.75 16.86 -21.24
CA ASP A 126 14.35 17.77 -20.17
C ASP A 126 13.86 16.98 -18.95
N ALA A 127 13.03 15.96 -19.19
CA ALA A 127 12.53 15.08 -18.14
C ALA A 127 13.65 14.39 -17.36
N LEU A 128 14.71 13.93 -18.01
CA LEU A 128 15.86 13.29 -17.37
C LEU A 128 16.89 14.31 -16.85
N GLY A 129 16.72 15.60 -17.13
CA GLY A 129 17.58 16.67 -16.64
C GLY A 129 17.46 16.91 -15.13
N GLU A 130 18.46 17.61 -14.57
CA GLU A 130 18.61 17.83 -13.13
C GLU A 130 17.38 18.48 -12.49
N GLU A 131 16.74 19.43 -13.18
CA GLU A 131 15.58 20.16 -12.64
C GLU A 131 14.41 19.23 -12.31
N PHE A 132 14.10 18.29 -13.20
CA PHE A 132 13.02 17.34 -13.00
C PHE A 132 13.45 16.15 -12.15
N ALA A 133 14.71 15.72 -12.24
CA ALA A 133 15.27 14.66 -11.42
C ALA A 133 15.26 15.01 -9.93
N ALA A 134 15.59 16.26 -9.57
CA ALA A 134 15.56 16.73 -8.17
C ALA A 134 14.16 16.72 -7.53
N LYS A 135 13.10 16.74 -8.35
CA LYS A 135 11.69 16.68 -7.92
C LYS A 135 11.17 15.23 -7.82
N ARG A 136 12.00 14.24 -8.14
CA ARG A 136 11.64 12.82 -8.11
C ARG A 136 12.23 12.08 -6.90
N LEU A 137 11.81 10.84 -6.73
CA LEU A 137 12.43 9.85 -5.86
C LEU A 137 13.86 9.62 -6.34
N PRO A 138 14.82 9.45 -5.43
CA PRO A 138 16.16 9.00 -5.76
C PRO A 138 16.18 7.70 -6.57
N ASP A 139 17.26 7.51 -7.34
CA ASP A 139 17.55 6.27 -8.03
C ASP A 139 17.54 5.07 -7.06
N GLY A 140 16.83 4.02 -7.44
CA GLY A 140 16.69 2.78 -6.69
C GLY A 140 15.73 2.86 -5.51
N GLN A 141 15.07 4.00 -5.29
CA GLN A 141 14.09 4.15 -4.22
C GLN A 141 12.69 3.70 -4.66
N LEU A 142 12.01 3.03 -3.74
CA LEU A 142 10.63 2.59 -3.86
C LEU A 142 9.80 3.30 -2.79
N ARG A 143 8.65 3.85 -3.16
CA ARG A 143 7.66 4.40 -2.22
C ARG A 143 6.53 3.38 -2.05
N ILE A 144 6.15 3.13 -0.80
CA ILE A 144 5.03 2.27 -0.43
C ILE A 144 4.10 3.07 0.48
N ASP A 145 2.92 3.34 -0.03
CA ASP A 145 1.83 3.97 0.70
C ASP A 145 0.90 2.88 1.22
N ILE A 146 0.59 2.91 2.51
CA ILE A 146 -0.27 1.95 3.20
C ILE A 146 -1.48 2.72 3.71
N THR A 147 -2.64 2.49 3.10
CA THR A 147 -3.90 2.99 3.63
C THR A 147 -4.31 2.11 4.79
N VAL A 148 -4.58 2.72 5.94
CA VAL A 148 -4.90 2.03 7.18
C VAL A 148 -6.23 2.52 7.74
N GLN A 149 -6.97 1.61 8.36
CA GLN A 149 -8.25 1.88 9.01
C GLN A 149 -8.22 1.38 10.45
N GLY A 150 -8.87 2.10 11.36
CA GLY A 150 -9.04 1.67 12.75
C GLY A 150 -7.93 2.12 13.69
N LEU A 151 -7.17 3.17 13.33
CA LEU A 151 -6.12 3.68 14.21
C LEU A 151 -6.73 4.45 15.40
N PRO A 152 -6.33 4.18 16.65
CA PRO A 152 -6.93 4.82 17.82
C PRO A 152 -6.43 6.26 18.05
N SER A 153 -5.31 6.65 17.44
CA SER A 153 -4.73 7.98 17.58
C SER A 153 -3.68 8.26 16.49
N GLU A 154 -3.29 9.52 16.33
CA GLU A 154 -2.17 9.88 15.48
C GLU A 154 -0.84 9.28 15.96
N LYS A 155 -0.65 9.19 17.30
CA LYS A 155 0.56 8.65 17.91
C LYS A 155 0.78 7.18 17.55
N ALA A 156 -0.30 6.42 17.41
CA ALA A 156 -0.25 5.01 17.04
C ALA A 156 0.36 4.76 15.65
N ARG A 157 0.34 5.75 14.74
CA ARG A 157 0.97 5.66 13.40
C ARG A 157 2.46 5.31 13.49
N ALA A 158 3.16 5.86 14.48
CA ALA A 158 4.59 5.65 14.65
C ALA A 158 4.95 4.25 15.19
N ALA A 159 3.98 3.49 15.68
CA ALA A 159 4.19 2.14 16.21
C ALA A 159 4.19 1.06 15.11
N TYR A 160 3.79 1.40 13.88
CA TYR A 160 3.85 0.47 12.76
C TYR A 160 5.29 0.07 12.44
N LEU A 161 5.55 -1.24 12.42
CA LEU A 161 6.82 -1.80 11.99
C LEU A 161 6.68 -2.40 10.60
N VAL A 162 7.43 -1.86 9.65
CA VAL A 162 7.37 -2.28 8.25
C VAL A 162 8.77 -2.65 7.77
N ARG A 163 8.87 -3.78 7.06
CA ARG A 163 10.11 -4.26 6.42
C ARG A 163 9.78 -4.81 5.04
N LEU A 164 10.72 -4.74 4.10
CA LEU A 164 10.69 -5.62 2.93
C LEU A 164 11.49 -6.88 3.24
N LYS A 165 11.00 -8.03 2.78
CA LYS A 165 11.72 -9.30 2.85
C LYS A 165 11.99 -9.79 1.43
N GLY A 166 13.27 -10.02 1.14
CA GLY A 166 13.73 -10.63 -0.10
C GLY A 166 13.50 -12.13 -0.17
N ALA A 167 13.68 -12.70 -1.37
CA ALA A 167 13.65 -14.15 -1.58
C ALA A 167 14.77 -14.88 -0.80
N ASP A 168 15.90 -14.20 -0.56
CA ASP A 168 17.00 -14.63 0.29
C ASP A 168 16.69 -14.56 1.80
N GLY A 169 15.50 -14.07 2.17
CA GLY A 169 15.06 -13.88 3.55
C GLY A 169 15.60 -12.61 4.21
N LYS A 170 16.40 -11.80 3.51
CA LYS A 170 16.98 -10.56 4.05
C LYS A 170 15.89 -9.54 4.31
N LEU A 171 15.94 -8.93 5.49
CA LEU A 171 15.02 -7.86 5.88
C LEU A 171 15.62 -6.50 5.57
N VAL A 172 14.83 -5.66 4.91
CA VAL A 172 15.19 -4.30 4.51
C VAL A 172 14.34 -3.33 5.31
N ALA A 173 15.03 -2.40 5.96
CA ALA A 173 14.41 -1.29 6.65
C ALA A 173 13.94 -0.21 5.67
N PRO A 174 12.85 0.51 5.97
CA PRO A 174 12.60 1.76 5.27
C PRO A 174 13.73 2.75 5.61
N VAL A 175 14.19 3.49 4.61
CA VAL A 175 15.14 4.60 4.78
C VAL A 175 14.47 5.87 5.27
N LYS A 176 13.15 5.97 5.06
CA LYS A 176 12.31 7.06 5.55
C LYS A 176 10.89 6.55 5.77
N SER A 177 10.25 7.02 6.83
CA SER A 177 8.83 6.83 7.13
C SER A 177 8.17 8.19 7.36
N THR A 178 6.97 8.38 6.82
CA THR A 178 6.15 9.57 6.98
C THR A 178 4.68 9.20 6.82
N TYR A 179 3.80 10.18 6.71
CA TYR A 179 2.37 9.99 6.50
C TYR A 179 1.82 11.14 5.66
N VAL A 180 0.70 10.89 5.00
CA VAL A 180 -0.05 11.93 4.29
C VAL A 180 -0.90 12.69 5.29
N ASN A 181 -1.21 13.96 5.01
CA ASN A 181 -2.15 14.75 5.81
C ASN A 181 -3.61 14.50 5.34
N ASP A 182 -4.04 13.24 5.36
CA ASP A 182 -5.35 12.78 4.86
C ASP A 182 -6.20 12.09 5.94
N TRP A 183 -5.83 12.29 7.21
CA TRP A 183 -6.42 11.58 8.33
C TRP A 183 -7.82 12.08 8.66
N LYS A 184 -8.76 11.14 8.71
CA LYS A 184 -10.18 11.43 8.98
C LYS A 184 -10.74 10.47 10.02
N PRO A 185 -11.65 10.94 10.89
CA PRO A 185 -12.51 10.07 11.69
C PRO A 185 -13.23 9.07 10.79
N MET A 186 -13.28 7.82 11.22
CA MET A 186 -14.08 6.79 10.58
C MET A 186 -15.51 6.83 11.12
N GLU A 187 -16.47 6.71 10.21
CA GLU A 187 -17.86 6.45 10.55
C GLU A 187 -18.06 4.93 10.62
N GLY A 188 -18.27 4.39 11.82
CA GLY A 188 -18.39 2.95 12.02
C GLY A 188 -17.04 2.24 12.20
N GLY A 189 -17.11 1.08 12.84
CA GLY A 189 -15.95 0.34 13.36
C GLY A 189 -16.12 0.12 14.86
N SER A 190 -15.95 -1.12 15.33
CA SER A 190 -16.03 -1.44 16.74
C SER A 190 -14.63 -1.37 17.35
N THR A 191 -14.50 -0.63 18.45
CA THR A 191 -13.38 -0.81 19.38
C THR A 191 -13.82 -1.83 20.42
N ALA A 192 -12.94 -2.74 20.83
CA ALA A 192 -13.25 -3.59 21.98
C ALA A 192 -13.47 -2.72 23.22
N ALA A 193 -14.68 -2.82 23.77
CA ALA A 193 -15.12 -2.47 25.12
C ALA A 193 -14.38 -1.27 25.76
N VAL A 194 -14.93 -0.07 25.49
CA VAL A 194 -14.72 1.08 26.37
C VAL A 194 -15.15 0.68 27.79
N LYS A 195 -14.26 0.83 28.76
CA LYS A 195 -14.65 0.84 30.18
C LYS A 195 -15.71 1.91 30.35
N ALA A 196 -16.95 1.49 30.61
CA ALA A 196 -18.05 2.38 30.91
C ALA A 196 -17.69 3.18 32.18
N ASP A 197 -17.40 4.46 32.03
CA ASP A 197 -17.32 5.35 33.18
C ASP A 197 -18.75 5.69 33.59
N THR A 198 -19.18 5.12 34.72
CA THR A 198 -20.54 5.31 35.23
C THR A 198 -20.52 6.52 36.14
N THR A 199 -20.93 7.66 35.60
CA THR A 199 -21.14 8.86 36.43
C THR A 199 -22.53 8.77 37.05
N VAL A 200 -22.58 8.57 38.37
CA VAL A 200 -23.81 8.63 39.15
C VAL A 200 -23.98 10.05 39.67
N THR A 201 -24.97 10.76 39.15
CA THR A 201 -25.34 12.08 39.67
C THR A 201 -26.61 11.95 40.51
N THR A 202 -26.47 12.17 41.81
CA THR A 202 -27.59 12.29 42.74
C THR A 202 -27.94 13.76 42.95
N SER A 203 -29.16 14.13 42.60
CA SER A 203 -29.71 15.46 42.85
C SER A 203 -30.90 15.34 43.81
N ALA A 204 -30.90 16.14 44.88
CA ALA A 204 -32.01 16.22 45.82
C ALA A 204 -32.74 17.56 45.66
N SER A 205 -34.05 17.49 45.41
CA SER A 205 -34.94 18.64 45.34
C SER A 205 -36.27 18.24 45.98
N GLY A 206 -36.72 19.01 46.99
CA GLY A 206 -38.07 18.86 47.55
C GLY A 206 -38.38 17.50 48.20
N GLY A 207 -37.43 16.88 48.91
CA GLY A 207 -37.68 15.64 49.67
C GLY A 207 -37.74 14.35 48.85
N THR A 208 -37.56 14.41 47.53
CA THR A 208 -37.43 13.23 46.66
C THR A 208 -36.00 13.15 46.12
N THR A 209 -35.36 12.00 46.28
CA THR A 209 -34.00 11.74 45.77
C THR A 209 -34.11 10.98 44.45
N THR A 210 -33.65 11.59 43.35
CA THR A 210 -33.60 10.93 42.04
C THR A 210 -32.15 10.65 41.69
N THR A 211 -31.83 9.37 41.47
CA THR A 211 -30.49 8.93 41.02
C THR A 211 -30.55 8.71 39.52
N GLN A 212 -29.80 9.48 38.74
CA GLN A 212 -29.59 9.22 37.31
C GLN A 212 -28.16 8.72 37.10
N ALA A 213 -28.05 7.52 36.54
CA ALA A 213 -26.79 6.99 36.02
C ALA A 213 -26.75 7.28 34.52
N SER A 214 -25.78 8.07 34.08
CA SER A 214 -25.52 8.32 32.67
C SER A 214 -24.21 7.63 32.30
N THR A 215 -24.29 6.71 31.32
CA THR A 215 -23.10 6.06 30.76
C THR A 215 -22.71 6.80 29.49
N THR A 216 -21.68 7.64 29.57
CA THR A 216 -21.07 8.26 28.39
C THR A 216 -19.91 7.40 27.92
N VAL A 217 -20.12 6.64 26.85
CA VAL A 217 -19.06 5.93 26.14
C VAL A 217 -18.37 6.94 25.21
N SER A 218 -17.33 7.60 25.70
CA SER A 218 -16.46 8.42 24.86
C SER A 218 -15.29 7.57 24.38
N SER A 219 -15.51 6.74 23.36
CA SER A 219 -14.37 6.25 22.56
C SER A 219 -13.96 7.38 21.64
N ALA A 220 -12.69 7.80 21.71
CA ALA A 220 -12.12 8.64 20.66
C ALA A 220 -12.40 7.99 19.28
N PRO A 221 -12.78 8.77 18.26
CA PRO A 221 -13.10 8.21 16.96
C PRO A 221 -11.86 7.52 16.39
N LEU A 222 -12.06 6.33 15.83
CA LEU A 222 -11.03 5.66 15.05
C LEU A 222 -10.68 6.47 13.81
N LEU A 223 -9.45 6.37 13.34
CA LEU A 223 -8.93 7.13 12.22
C LEU A 223 -8.62 6.23 11.03
N GLU A 224 -8.84 6.78 9.83
CA GLU A 224 -8.35 6.27 8.56
C GLU A 224 -7.38 7.28 7.95
N GLY A 225 -6.33 6.80 7.28
CA GLY A 225 -5.38 7.64 6.54
C GLY A 225 -4.24 6.84 5.93
N THR A 226 -3.20 7.53 5.48
CA THR A 226 -2.11 6.91 4.71
C THR A 226 -0.75 7.05 5.39
N LEU A 227 -0.12 5.90 5.66
CA LEU A 227 1.30 5.80 6.06
C LEU A 227 2.16 5.70 4.80
N VAL A 228 3.36 6.28 4.82
CA VAL A 228 4.27 6.32 3.67
C VAL A 228 5.65 5.84 4.07
N TYR A 229 6.16 4.84 3.36
CA TYR A 229 7.47 4.25 3.59
C TYR A 229 8.31 4.31 2.32
N TYR A 230 9.59 4.56 2.50
CA TYR A 230 10.55 4.56 1.40
C TYR A 230 11.61 3.49 1.63
N PHE A 231 11.91 2.71 0.59
CA PHE A 231 12.88 1.62 0.64
C PHE A 231 13.93 1.78 -0.45
N GLU A 232 15.09 1.16 -0.26
CA GLU A 232 16.15 1.04 -1.28
C GLU A 232 16.39 -0.44 -1.63
N PRO A 233 15.43 -1.10 -2.31
CA PRO A 233 15.47 -2.54 -2.59
C PRO A 233 16.74 -3.01 -3.31
N LEU A 234 17.32 -2.20 -4.20
CA LEU A 234 18.57 -2.56 -4.90
C LEU A 234 19.76 -2.70 -3.98
N LYS A 235 19.88 -1.84 -2.96
CA LYS A 235 20.95 -1.96 -1.97
C LYS A 235 20.81 -3.24 -1.14
N ALA A 236 19.61 -3.80 -1.11
CA ALA A 236 19.36 -5.08 -0.49
C ALA A 236 19.61 -6.28 -1.42
N GLY A 237 19.77 -6.08 -2.73
CA GLY A 237 19.92 -7.13 -3.75
C GLY A 237 18.62 -7.52 -4.46
N LEU A 238 17.54 -6.75 -4.29
CA LEU A 238 16.23 -7.03 -4.88
C LEU A 238 16.11 -6.35 -6.25
N GLY A 239 15.81 -7.14 -7.28
CA GLY A 239 15.66 -6.72 -8.66
C GLY A 239 14.30 -6.12 -9.01
N ALA A 240 14.24 -5.46 -10.16
CA ALA A 240 13.05 -4.79 -10.69
C ALA A 240 11.85 -5.72 -10.88
N SER A 241 12.09 -7.00 -11.17
CA SER A 241 11.06 -8.00 -11.47
C SER A 241 10.81 -8.97 -10.32
N ASP A 242 11.42 -8.74 -9.16
CA ASP A 242 11.29 -9.63 -8.02
C ASP A 242 9.92 -9.52 -7.38
N THR A 243 9.48 -10.63 -6.78
CA THR A 243 8.38 -10.59 -5.80
C THR A 243 8.99 -10.48 -4.41
N VAL A 244 8.66 -9.41 -3.70
CA VAL A 244 9.11 -9.12 -2.35
C VAL A 244 7.95 -9.26 -1.38
N SER A 245 8.21 -9.60 -0.13
CA SER A 245 7.16 -9.59 0.90
C SER A 245 7.25 -8.31 1.71
N LEU A 246 6.18 -7.51 1.71
CA LEU A 246 6.01 -6.43 2.66
C LEU A 246 5.57 -7.04 3.99
N LEU A 247 6.46 -7.00 4.97
CA LEU A 247 6.17 -7.42 6.34
C LEU A 247 5.64 -6.24 7.13
N LEU A 248 4.54 -6.46 7.85
CA LEU A 248 3.87 -5.43 8.61
C LEU A 248 3.45 -5.96 9.99
N ARG A 249 3.80 -5.22 11.04
CA ARG A 249 3.22 -5.34 12.37
C ARG A 249 2.56 -4.01 12.71
N THR A 250 1.32 -4.08 13.20
CA THR A 250 0.51 -2.91 13.52
C THR A 250 0.90 -2.33 14.88
N GLU A 251 0.20 -1.28 15.32
CA GLU A 251 0.38 -0.66 16.63
C GLU A 251 -0.05 -1.52 17.81
N ALA A 252 -0.85 -2.56 17.56
CA ALA A 252 -1.46 -3.33 18.62
C ALA A 252 -0.42 -4.21 19.33
N ASP A 253 -0.60 -4.35 20.64
CA ASP A 253 0.22 -5.23 21.47
C ASP A 253 -0.19 -6.70 21.26
N THR A 254 0.11 -7.21 20.07
CA THR A 254 -0.14 -8.59 19.65
C THR A 254 1.09 -9.15 18.94
N ASN A 255 1.20 -10.48 18.90
CA ASN A 255 2.26 -11.15 18.16
C ASN A 255 1.96 -11.27 16.66
N CYS A 256 0.84 -10.73 16.18
CA CYS A 256 0.48 -10.82 14.77
C CYS A 256 1.39 -9.95 13.90
N ALA A 257 2.06 -10.60 12.95
CA ALA A 257 2.73 -9.92 11.85
C ALA A 257 2.24 -10.50 10.53
N TYR A 258 2.09 -9.64 9.53
CA TYR A 258 1.52 -9.99 8.23
C TYR A 258 2.60 -9.91 7.16
N SER A 259 2.49 -10.77 6.16
CA SER A 259 3.30 -10.75 4.94
C SER A 259 2.37 -10.56 3.75
N ILE A 260 2.62 -9.50 2.99
CA ILE A 260 1.86 -9.14 1.79
C ILE A 260 2.80 -9.21 0.59
N PRO A 261 2.59 -10.12 -0.37
CA PRO A 261 3.45 -10.23 -1.55
C PRO A 261 3.24 -9.02 -2.46
N VAL A 262 4.34 -8.39 -2.85
CA VAL A 262 4.41 -7.28 -3.80
C VAL A 262 5.26 -7.72 -4.97
N ASN A 263 4.64 -7.83 -6.14
CA ASN A 263 5.36 -8.19 -7.36
C ASN A 263 5.82 -6.92 -8.07
N LEU A 264 7.12 -6.62 -8.01
CA LEU A 264 7.70 -5.42 -8.61
C LEU A 264 7.70 -5.45 -10.14
N GLY A 265 7.48 -6.63 -10.73
CA GLY A 265 7.25 -6.83 -12.16
C GLY A 265 5.83 -6.49 -12.62
N LYS A 266 4.89 -6.23 -11.71
CA LYS A 266 3.46 -5.99 -12.02
C LYS A 266 3.05 -4.52 -11.87
N PHE A 267 3.94 -3.58 -12.16
CA PHE A 267 3.49 -2.21 -12.37
C PHE A 267 2.58 -2.26 -13.60
N SER A 268 1.26 -2.16 -13.37
CA SER A 268 0.17 -2.63 -14.24
C SER A 268 -0.86 -1.58 -14.58
#